data_AF-A0A838NHA4-F1
#
_entry.id   AF-A0A838NHA4-F1
#
_cell.length_a   1.000
_cell.length_b   1.000
_cell.length_c   1.000
_cell.angle_alpha   90.00
_cell.angle_beta   90.00
_cell.angle_gamma   90.00
#
_symmetry.space_group_name_H-M   'P 1'
#
loop_
_entity.id
_entity.type
_entity.pdbx_description
1 polymer ?
#
loop_
_entity_poly.entity_id
_entity_poly.type
_entity_poly.pdbx_seq_one_letter_code
_entity_poly.pdbx_strand_id
1 'polypeptide(L)'
;MRWVTRRNANVDRVACPWLIKRFVDSEAELAFVARDTDAATITDGIPFDMAGVELGHVDGRCSFESILVKCRLQDPALRLLGRIVHGADIPADLGSSPPEAHGLRAIAYGFALLHGEYD
;
A
#
# COMPACT_ATOMS: atom_id res chain seq x y z
N MET A 1 -2.74 16.86 2.84
CA MET A 1 -1.81 16.30 3.86
C MET A 1 -0.68 15.56 3.17
N ARG A 2 0.52 15.49 3.76
CA ARG A 2 1.66 14.76 3.19
C ARG A 2 1.67 13.30 3.66
N TRP A 3 1.85 12.37 2.73
CA TRP A 3 1.91 10.93 2.95
C TRP A 3 3.22 10.39 2.39
N VAL A 4 3.90 9.56 3.15
CA VAL A 4 5.27 9.14 2.85
C VAL A 4 5.36 7.63 2.75
N THR A 5 5.97 7.14 1.67
CA THR A 5 6.29 5.71 1.51
C THR A 5 7.60 5.54 0.76
N ARG A 6 8.07 4.31 0.60
CA ARG A 6 9.29 4.01 -0.15
C ARG A 6 9.04 4.16 -1.65
N ARG A 7 10.08 4.56 -2.38
CA ARG A 7 10.10 4.56 -3.85
C ARG A 7 10.10 3.13 -4.39
N ASN A 8 10.05 3.00 -5.73
CA ASN A 8 9.82 1.76 -6.47
C ASN A 8 8.39 1.23 -6.34
N ALA A 9 7.82 0.82 -7.47
CA ALA A 9 6.48 0.28 -7.53
C ALA A 9 6.40 -1.07 -6.81
N ASN A 10 5.40 -1.21 -5.95
CA ASN A 10 4.96 -2.46 -5.35
C ASN A 10 3.44 -2.36 -5.15
N VAL A 11 2.77 -3.46 -4.81
CA VAL A 11 1.31 -3.53 -4.74
C VAL A 11 0.76 -2.44 -3.80
N ASP A 12 1.16 -2.40 -2.54
CA ASP A 12 0.68 -1.36 -1.61
C ASP A 12 1.19 0.05 -1.93
N ARG A 13 2.41 0.18 -2.48
CA ARG A 13 2.99 1.49 -2.89
C ARG A 13 2.28 2.13 -4.09
N VAL A 14 1.43 1.38 -4.79
CA VAL A 14 0.56 1.90 -5.85
C VAL A 14 -0.89 1.99 -5.39
N ALA A 15 -1.39 0.97 -4.67
CA ALA A 15 -2.77 0.91 -4.23
C ALA A 15 -3.09 1.95 -3.15
N CYS A 16 -2.21 2.15 -2.18
CA CYS A 16 -2.42 3.11 -1.08
C CYS A 16 -2.47 4.57 -1.57
N PRO A 17 -1.54 5.05 -2.41
CA PRO A 17 -1.66 6.38 -3.01
C PRO A 17 -2.99 6.63 -3.74
N TRP A 18 -3.48 5.64 -4.49
CA TRP A 18 -4.78 5.73 -5.17
C TRP A 18 -5.94 5.85 -4.17
N LEU A 19 -5.94 5.02 -3.12
CA LEU A 19 -6.95 5.05 -2.05
C LEU A 19 -6.97 6.40 -1.36
N ILE A 20 -5.78 6.90 -0.97
CA ILE A 20 -5.61 8.18 -0.28
C ILE A 20 -6.17 9.31 -1.15
N LYS A 21 -5.70 9.44 -2.39
CA LYS A 21 -6.09 10.53 -3.30
C LYS A 21 -7.58 10.51 -3.67
N ARG A 22 -8.24 9.36 -3.59
CA ARG A 22 -9.62 9.22 -4.08
C ARG A 22 -10.67 9.17 -2.97
N PHE A 23 -10.31 8.73 -1.77
CA PHE A 23 -11.27 8.49 -0.69
C PHE A 23 -10.88 9.12 0.65
N VAL A 24 -9.64 9.59 0.80
CA VAL A 24 -9.16 10.20 2.06
C VAL A 24 -8.94 11.70 1.91
N ASP A 25 -8.11 12.11 0.95
CA ASP A 25 -7.71 13.49 0.74
C ASP A 25 -7.30 13.70 -0.73
N SER A 26 -8.15 14.39 -1.51
CA SER A 26 -7.89 14.66 -2.93
C SER A 26 -6.68 15.55 -3.15
N GLU A 27 -6.31 16.36 -2.16
CA GLU A 27 -5.16 17.27 -2.20
C GLU A 27 -3.95 16.66 -1.49
N ALA A 28 -3.95 15.35 -1.22
CA ALA A 28 -2.80 14.70 -0.61
C ALA A 28 -1.54 14.85 -1.47
N GLU A 29 -0.43 15.14 -0.80
CA GLU A 29 0.92 15.14 -1.37
C GLU A 29 1.59 13.80 -1.04
N LEU A 30 2.15 13.14 -2.06
CA LEU A 30 2.77 11.84 -1.91
C LEU A 30 4.28 12.00 -2.05
N ALA A 31 5.03 11.60 -1.01
CA ALA A 31 6.47 11.60 -1.00
C ALA A 31 7.01 10.17 -1.04
N PHE A 32 7.93 9.91 -1.99
CA PHE A 32 8.57 8.62 -2.19
C PHE A 32 10.04 8.71 -1.79
N VAL A 33 10.41 8.05 -0.69
CA VAL A 33 11.76 8.10 -0.12
C VAL A 33 12.58 6.87 -0.49
N ALA A 34 13.89 6.87 -0.24
CA ALA A 34 14.74 5.71 -0.50
C ALA A 34 14.29 4.49 0.34
N ARG A 35 14.51 3.29 -0.19
CA ARG A 35 14.05 2.01 0.41
C ARG A 35 14.54 1.81 1.85
N ASP A 36 15.75 2.26 2.14
CA ASP A 36 16.47 2.16 3.42
C ASP A 36 16.17 3.33 4.38
N THR A 37 15.27 4.23 4.01
CA THR A 37 14.84 5.31 4.89
C THR A 37 14.15 4.73 6.12
N ASP A 38 14.65 5.05 7.31
CA ASP A 38 14.01 4.71 8.57
C ASP A 38 12.76 5.57 8.78
N ALA A 39 11.60 4.92 8.93
CA ALA A 39 10.34 5.61 9.12
C ALA A 39 10.29 6.47 10.40
N ALA A 40 11.07 6.13 11.43
CA ALA A 40 11.16 6.93 12.65
C ALA A 40 11.78 8.31 12.42
N THR A 41 12.51 8.49 11.31
CA THR A 41 13.11 9.79 10.92
C THR A 41 12.13 10.69 10.18
N ILE A 42 10.96 10.18 9.78
CA ILE A 42 9.94 10.94 9.07
C ILE A 42 9.18 11.80 10.08
N THR A 43 9.49 13.09 10.12
CA THR A 43 8.84 14.07 11.00
C THR A 43 7.79 14.92 10.27
N ASP A 44 7.85 15.00 8.94
CA ASP A 44 6.88 15.68 8.08
C ASP A 44 6.11 14.68 7.21
N GLY A 45 4.85 14.44 7.56
CA GLY A 45 3.93 13.56 6.84
C GLY A 45 3.62 12.24 7.55
N ILE A 46 2.68 11.50 6.99
CA ILE A 46 2.17 10.24 7.55
C ILE A 46 2.84 9.08 6.82
N PRO A 47 3.69 8.28 7.49
CA PRO A 47 4.32 7.14 6.84
C PRO A 47 3.37 5.94 6.70
N PHE A 48 3.42 5.26 5.56
CA PHE A 48 2.65 4.05 5.25
C PHE A 48 3.47 3.09 4.37
N ASP A 49 3.14 1.79 4.39
CA ASP A 49 3.94 0.71 3.76
C ASP A 49 5.45 0.78 4.12
N MET A 50 5.72 0.95 5.42
CA MET A 50 7.06 0.93 5.98
C MET A 50 7.07 0.06 7.24
N ALA A 51 8.23 -0.49 7.57
CA ALA A 51 8.37 -1.33 8.76
C ALA A 51 8.08 -0.52 10.03
N GLY A 52 7.28 -1.08 10.93
CA GLY A 52 7.02 -0.51 12.26
C GLY A 52 6.08 0.70 12.31
N VAL A 53 5.47 1.11 11.18
CA VAL A 53 4.53 2.25 11.15
C VAL A 53 3.09 1.81 11.35
N GLU A 54 2.25 2.69 11.91
CA GLU A 54 0.83 2.42 12.16
C GLU A 54 0.07 1.98 10.90
N LEU A 55 0.39 2.60 9.76
CA LEU A 55 -0.21 2.31 8.45
C LEU A 55 0.64 1.36 7.61
N GLY A 56 1.41 0.49 8.29
CA GLY A 56 2.14 -0.62 7.71
C GLY A 56 1.32 -1.90 7.67
N HIS A 57 2.03 -3.03 7.57
CA HIS A 57 1.45 -4.35 7.79
C HIS A 57 1.27 -4.59 9.28
N VAL A 58 0.03 -4.59 9.76
CA VAL A 58 -0.30 -4.65 11.20
C VAL A 58 -1.48 -5.59 11.42
N ASP A 59 -1.38 -6.48 12.42
CA ASP A 59 -2.42 -7.46 12.76
C ASP A 59 -2.84 -8.37 11.58
N GLY A 60 -1.88 -8.72 10.71
CA GLY A 60 -2.13 -9.52 9.52
C GLY A 60 -2.80 -8.76 8.37
N ARG A 61 -3.00 -7.44 8.48
CA ARG A 61 -3.48 -6.59 7.39
C ARG A 61 -2.33 -6.09 6.52
N CYS A 62 -2.60 -5.83 5.24
CA CYS A 62 -1.72 -5.00 4.42
C CYS A 62 -1.95 -3.50 4.69
N SER A 63 -1.10 -2.62 4.18
CA SER A 63 -1.21 -1.18 4.40
C SER A 63 -2.53 -0.59 3.88
N PHE A 64 -3.04 -1.08 2.76
CA PHE A 64 -4.33 -0.64 2.22
C PHE A 64 -5.47 -0.86 3.25
N GLU A 65 -5.52 -2.05 3.85
CA GLU A 65 -6.51 -2.39 4.87
C GLU A 65 -6.30 -1.60 6.16
N SER A 66 -5.05 -1.35 6.56
CA SER A 66 -4.72 -0.47 7.69
C SER A 66 -5.28 0.95 7.49
N ILE A 67 -5.18 1.50 6.28
CA ILE A 67 -5.76 2.82 5.93
C ILE A 67 -7.29 2.77 5.96
N LEU A 68 -7.93 1.73 5.41
CA LEU A 68 -9.40 1.60 5.48
C LEU A 68 -9.90 1.67 6.93
N VAL A 69 -9.23 0.97 7.85
CA VAL A 69 -9.59 0.96 9.27
C VAL A 69 -9.32 2.33 9.92
N LYS A 70 -8.13 2.90 9.73
CA LYS A 70 -7.74 4.19 10.32
C LYS A 70 -8.70 5.31 9.90
N CYS A 71 -9.02 5.37 8.61
CA CYS A 71 -9.88 6.38 8.02
C CYS A 71 -11.38 6.03 8.10
N ARG A 72 -11.73 4.89 8.70
CA ARG A 72 -13.12 4.40 8.85
C ARG A 72 -13.89 4.31 7.54
N LEU A 73 -13.21 3.90 6.46
CA LEU A 73 -13.80 3.70 5.15
C LEU A 73 -14.55 2.36 5.13
N GLN A 74 -15.89 2.41 5.02
CA GLN A 74 -16.76 1.23 5.19
C GLN A 74 -17.41 0.74 3.89
N ASP A 75 -17.08 1.34 2.75
CA ASP A 75 -17.62 0.96 1.45
C ASP A 75 -17.35 -0.54 1.15
N PRO A 76 -18.38 -1.36 0.90
CA PRO A 76 -18.22 -2.77 0.58
C PRO A 76 -17.31 -3.05 -0.63
N ALA A 77 -17.30 -2.16 -1.63
CA ALA A 77 -16.42 -2.28 -2.79
C ALA A 77 -14.96 -2.03 -2.40
N LEU A 78 -14.69 -1.05 -1.53
CA LEU A 78 -13.34 -0.83 -0.98
C LEU A 78 -12.88 -2.01 -0.13
N ARG A 79 -13.78 -2.65 0.61
CA ARG A 79 -13.45 -3.87 1.37
C ARG A 79 -13.12 -5.05 0.47
N LEU A 80 -13.85 -5.23 -0.64
CA LEU A 80 -13.50 -6.24 -1.64
C LEU A 80 -12.13 -5.94 -2.26
N LEU A 81 -11.87 -4.68 -2.64
CA LEU A 81 -10.59 -4.27 -3.19
C LEU A 81 -9.45 -4.49 -2.19
N GLY A 82 -9.67 -4.20 -0.89
CA GLY A 82 -8.71 -4.49 0.17
C GLY A 82 -8.29 -5.96 0.21
N ARG A 83 -9.24 -6.90 0.07
CA ARG A 83 -8.91 -8.34 -0.02
C ARG A 83 -8.11 -8.71 -1.27
N ILE A 84 -8.38 -8.06 -2.40
CA ILE A 84 -7.63 -8.28 -3.64
C ILE A 84 -6.19 -7.76 -3.49
N VAL A 85 -6.03 -6.55 -2.94
CA VAL A 85 -4.73 -5.93 -2.67
C VAL A 85 -3.93 -6.75 -1.66
N HIS A 86 -4.56 -7.18 -0.56
CA HIS A 86 -3.98 -8.05 0.44
C HIS A 86 -3.37 -9.31 -0.17
N GLY A 87 -4.14 -10.05 -0.97
CA GLY A 87 -3.63 -11.27 -1.61
C GLY A 87 -2.49 -11.01 -2.60
N ALA A 88 -2.52 -9.87 -3.28
CA ALA A 88 -1.47 -9.50 -4.23
C ALA A 88 -0.18 -9.09 -3.52
N ASP A 89 -0.28 -8.43 -2.38
CA ASP A 89 0.82 -7.85 -1.61
C ASP A 89 1.47 -8.85 -0.63
N ILE A 90 0.67 -9.70 0.03
CA ILE A 90 1.12 -10.71 0.99
C ILE A 90 1.19 -12.09 0.30
N PRO A 91 2.38 -12.56 -0.13
CA PRO A 91 2.48 -13.74 -0.99
C PRO A 91 1.99 -15.04 -0.33
N ALA A 92 2.05 -15.12 1.00
CA ALA A 92 1.60 -16.28 1.76
C ALA A 92 0.07 -16.48 1.66
N ASP A 93 -0.68 -15.40 1.46
CA ASP A 93 -2.15 -15.41 1.48
C ASP A 93 -2.75 -15.36 0.07
N LEU A 94 -1.92 -15.35 -0.97
CA LEU A 94 -2.35 -15.28 -2.37
C LEU A 94 -3.29 -16.44 -2.75
N GLY A 95 -3.02 -17.66 -2.26
CA GLY A 95 -3.81 -18.85 -2.58
C GLY A 95 -5.20 -18.91 -1.94
N SER A 96 -5.42 -18.15 -0.85
CA SER A 96 -6.70 -18.05 -0.14
C SER A 96 -7.46 -16.75 -0.44
N SER A 97 -6.86 -15.85 -1.24
CA SER A 97 -7.41 -14.56 -1.63
C SER A 97 -8.26 -14.63 -2.90
N PRO A 98 -9.06 -13.58 -3.21
CA PRO A 98 -9.80 -13.53 -4.47
C PRO A 98 -8.89 -13.76 -5.70
N PRO A 99 -9.37 -14.44 -6.75
CA PRO A 99 -8.54 -14.82 -7.89
C PRO A 99 -7.91 -13.61 -8.60
N GLU A 100 -8.56 -12.45 -8.57
CA GLU A 100 -8.06 -11.19 -9.15
C GLU A 100 -6.71 -10.73 -8.56
N ALA A 101 -6.38 -11.16 -7.33
CA ALA A 101 -5.12 -10.86 -6.66
C ALA A 101 -3.91 -11.32 -7.48
N HIS A 102 -4.02 -12.46 -8.18
CA HIS A 102 -2.95 -12.99 -9.03
C HIS A 102 -2.63 -12.03 -10.19
N GLY A 103 -3.66 -11.47 -10.81
CA GLY A 103 -3.51 -10.51 -11.91
C GLY A 103 -2.92 -9.20 -11.43
N LEU A 104 -3.43 -8.66 -10.32
CA LEU A 104 -2.90 -7.43 -9.73
C LEU A 104 -1.42 -7.58 -9.35
N ARG A 105 -1.05 -8.70 -8.73
CA ARG A 105 0.33 -9.04 -8.41
C ARG A 105 1.19 -9.08 -9.67
N ALA A 106 0.78 -9.80 -10.70
CA ALA A 106 1.53 -9.93 -11.93
C ALA A 106 1.81 -8.56 -12.59
N ILE A 107 0.82 -7.65 -12.58
CA ILE A 107 0.98 -6.30 -13.13
C ILE A 107 1.96 -5.47 -12.28
N ALA A 108 1.78 -5.43 -10.96
CA ALA A 108 2.60 -4.61 -10.07
C ALA A 108 4.08 -5.05 -10.10
N TYR A 109 4.32 -6.35 -9.95
CA TYR A 109 5.69 -6.90 -10.00
C TYR A 109 6.27 -6.84 -11.41
N GLY A 110 5.47 -7.02 -12.46
CA GLY A 110 5.92 -6.84 -13.85
C GLY A 110 6.41 -5.42 -14.10
N PHE A 111 5.68 -4.40 -13.62
CA PHE A 111 6.10 -3.01 -13.71
C PHE A 111 7.39 -2.75 -12.90
N ALA A 112 7.47 -3.29 -11.68
CA ALA A 112 8.65 -3.18 -10.84
C ALA A 112 9.89 -3.82 -11.49
N LEU A 113 9.75 -4.98 -12.14
CA LEU A 113 10.84 -5.66 -12.84
C LEU A 113 11.35 -4.87 -14.06
N LEU A 114 10.46 -4.15 -14.75
CA LEU A 114 10.82 -3.38 -15.95
C LEU A 114 11.39 -2.00 -15.64
N HIS A 115 10.94 -1.37 -14.56
CA HIS A 115 11.18 0.06 -14.29
C HIS A 115 11.70 0.36 -12.89
N GLY A 116 11.70 -0.61 -11.97
CA GLY A 116 12.20 -0.44 -10.62
C GLY A 116 13.72 -0.50 -10.55
N GLU A 117 14.27 0.14 -9.53
CA GLU A 117 15.61 -0.18 -9.06
C GLU A 117 15.56 -1.52 -8.29
N TYR A 118 16.64 -2.31 -8.30
CA TYR A 118 16.71 -3.59 -7.58
C TYR A 118 16.35 -3.40 -6.10
N ASP A 119 15.14 -3.81 -5.71
CA ASP A 119 14.51 -3.65 -4.39
C ASP A 119 14.49 -4.97 -3.60
#